data_AF-A0A1I4EXP9-F1
#
_entry.id   AF-A0A1I4EXP9-F1
#
_cell.length_a   1.000
_cell.length_b   1.000
_cell.length_c   1.000
_cell.angle_alpha   90.00
_cell.angle_beta   90.00
_cell.angle_gamma   90.00
#
_symmetry.space_group_name_H-M   'P 1'
#
loop_
_entity.id
_entity.type
_entity.pdbx_description
1 polymer ?
#
loop_
_entity_poly.entity_id
_entity_poly.type
_entity_poly.pdbx_seq_one_letter_code
_entity_poly.pdbx_strand_id
1 'polypeptide(L)'
;MRTTVLVSAIARKQLILLTRYPLNTASQLVGLYIFFALLFFGGQAIGGPAIGESLSGLIVGFFLFTMSVTAYAGLSWALTREAQWGTLEQLYMSPYGFGRVMAVTVGVNLLVSLAYGGFILASMLLTTGRTLTVDPLTIVPLVVLTLGSAIGVGFVFGGLALVYKRIENIFQLVQFGFILLIAAPVDAYPFLRVFPLAQGGNLLQRAMRDGVHLWEFAPTELFVLVATAVGYTVLGYLFFQRSSDKARRDGVLGHY
;
A
#
# COMPACT_ATOMS: atom_id res chain seq x y z
N MET A 1 2.40 13.56 -25.76
CA MET A 1 1.60 12.52 -26.48
C MET A 1 1.96 11.08 -26.12
N ARG A 2 3.25 10.69 -26.02
CA ARG A 2 3.61 9.27 -25.75
C ARG A 2 3.31 8.80 -24.32
N THR A 3 3.63 9.58 -23.29
CA THR A 3 3.39 9.22 -21.88
C THR A 3 1.92 9.21 -21.48
N THR A 4 1.13 10.13 -22.02
CA THR A 4 -0.32 10.21 -21.78
C THR A 4 -1.07 8.97 -22.29
N VAL A 5 -0.63 8.41 -23.43
CA VAL A 5 -1.18 7.16 -23.98
C VAL A 5 -0.83 5.96 -23.09
N LEU A 6 0.39 5.93 -22.53
CA LEU A 6 0.78 4.87 -21.59
C LEU A 6 -0.06 4.93 -20.31
N VAL A 7 -0.22 6.11 -19.74
CA VAL A 7 -1.05 6.33 -18.54
C VAL A 7 -2.49 5.91 -18.81
N SER A 8 -3.09 6.35 -19.91
CA SER A 8 -4.47 6.00 -20.23
C SER A 8 -4.65 4.50 -20.51
N ALA A 9 -3.69 3.86 -21.17
CA ALA A 9 -3.72 2.42 -21.44
C ALA A 9 -3.68 1.60 -20.14
N ILE A 10 -2.77 1.94 -19.22
CA ILE A 10 -2.64 1.26 -17.92
C ILE A 10 -3.86 1.53 -17.04
N ALA A 11 -4.33 2.79 -16.98
CA ALA A 11 -5.54 3.14 -16.26
C ALA A 11 -6.77 2.39 -16.80
N ARG A 12 -6.92 2.32 -18.12
CA ARG A 12 -8.00 1.57 -18.76
C ARG A 12 -7.91 0.08 -18.46
N LYS A 13 -6.71 -0.51 -18.51
CA LYS A 13 -6.50 -1.92 -18.12
C LYS A 13 -6.93 -2.16 -16.68
N GLN A 14 -6.51 -1.30 -15.76
CA GLN A 14 -6.86 -1.42 -14.35
C GLN A 14 -8.38 -1.30 -14.14
N LEU A 15 -9.03 -0.33 -14.80
CA LEU A 15 -10.48 -0.14 -14.71
C LEU A 15 -11.27 -1.32 -15.32
N ILE A 16 -10.78 -1.91 -16.40
CA ILE A 16 -11.36 -3.13 -16.97
C ILE A 16 -11.23 -4.29 -15.98
N LEU A 17 -10.08 -4.48 -15.33
CA LEU A 17 -9.93 -5.53 -14.32
C LEU A 17 -10.88 -5.34 -13.14
N LEU A 18 -11.06 -4.10 -12.68
CA LEU A 18 -12.00 -3.80 -11.59
C LEU A 18 -13.46 -4.07 -11.96
N THR A 19 -13.87 -3.71 -13.17
CA THR A 19 -15.27 -3.85 -13.64
C THR A 19 -15.61 -5.25 -14.15
N ARG A 20 -14.62 -5.98 -14.70
CA ARG A 20 -14.81 -7.35 -15.20
C ARG A 20 -14.92 -8.37 -14.09
N TYR A 21 -14.34 -8.10 -12.93
CA TYR A 21 -14.38 -8.98 -11.75
C TYR A 21 -15.05 -8.26 -10.55
N PRO A 22 -16.33 -7.85 -10.68
CA PRO A 22 -16.99 -7.05 -9.66
C PRO A 22 -17.14 -7.80 -8.34
N LEU A 23 -17.36 -9.12 -8.38
CA LEU A 23 -17.41 -9.96 -7.20
C LEU A 23 -16.08 -9.98 -6.47
N ASN A 24 -14.94 -10.09 -7.18
CA ASN A 24 -13.62 -10.07 -6.54
C ASN A 24 -13.35 -8.72 -5.85
N THR A 25 -13.62 -7.62 -6.56
CA THR A 25 -13.54 -6.26 -6.05
C THR A 25 -14.43 -6.07 -4.80
N ALA A 26 -15.69 -6.48 -4.87
CA ALA A 26 -16.64 -6.36 -3.78
C ALA A 26 -16.26 -7.24 -2.59
N SER A 27 -15.88 -8.49 -2.81
CA SER A 27 -15.44 -9.41 -1.76
C SER A 27 -14.20 -8.90 -1.03
N GLN A 28 -13.27 -8.24 -1.73
CA GLN A 28 -12.11 -7.61 -1.09
C GLN A 28 -12.53 -6.45 -0.18
N LEU A 29 -13.40 -5.55 -0.68
CA LEU A 29 -13.92 -4.42 0.11
C LEU A 29 -14.74 -4.89 1.31
N VAL A 30 -15.71 -5.78 1.07
CA VAL A 30 -16.60 -6.32 2.10
C VAL A 30 -15.81 -7.13 3.12
N GLY A 31 -14.85 -7.95 2.70
CA GLY A 31 -14.01 -8.73 3.60
C GLY A 31 -13.19 -7.85 4.55
N LEU A 32 -12.54 -6.81 4.01
CA LEU A 32 -11.81 -5.83 4.82
C LEU A 32 -12.74 -5.07 5.78
N TYR A 33 -13.91 -4.65 5.29
CA TYR A 33 -14.87 -3.94 6.13
C TYR A 33 -15.47 -4.84 7.24
N ILE A 34 -15.77 -6.11 6.94
CA ILE A 34 -16.19 -7.10 7.95
C ILE A 34 -15.09 -7.28 8.99
N PHE A 35 -13.82 -7.35 8.57
CA PHE A 35 -12.71 -7.47 9.51
C PHE A 35 -12.63 -6.24 10.43
N PHE A 36 -12.78 -5.03 9.89
CA PHE A 36 -12.90 -3.82 10.71
C PHE A 36 -14.11 -3.89 11.66
N ALA A 37 -15.29 -4.26 11.16
CA ALA A 37 -16.51 -4.35 11.96
C ALA A 37 -16.36 -5.34 13.12
N LEU A 38 -15.70 -6.48 12.89
CA LEU A 38 -15.37 -7.45 13.93
C LEU A 38 -14.44 -6.86 14.99
N LEU A 39 -13.39 -6.14 14.58
CA LEU A 39 -12.50 -5.45 15.52
C LEU A 39 -13.23 -4.36 16.31
N PHE A 40 -14.11 -3.59 15.65
CA PHE A 40 -14.85 -2.51 16.27
C PHE A 40 -15.93 -3.01 17.23
N PHE A 41 -16.89 -3.80 16.76
CA PHE A 41 -18.00 -4.30 17.58
C PHE A 41 -17.52 -5.33 18.60
N GLY A 42 -16.60 -6.23 18.21
CA GLY A 42 -15.99 -7.18 19.13
C GLY A 42 -15.15 -6.48 20.20
N GLY A 43 -14.39 -5.45 19.80
CA GLY A 43 -13.68 -4.58 20.73
C GLY A 43 -14.63 -3.91 21.72
N GLN A 44 -15.68 -3.24 21.25
CA GLN A 44 -16.66 -2.58 22.14
C GLN A 44 -17.35 -3.56 23.10
N ALA A 45 -17.71 -4.76 22.64
CA ALA A 45 -18.39 -5.76 23.45
C ALA A 45 -17.52 -6.28 24.61
N ILE A 46 -16.20 -6.39 24.41
CA ILE A 46 -15.26 -6.96 25.40
C ILE A 46 -14.58 -5.87 26.24
N GLY A 47 -14.14 -4.79 25.59
CA GLY A 47 -13.30 -3.75 26.17
C GLY A 47 -14.05 -2.52 26.71
N GLY A 48 -15.36 -2.43 26.48
CA GLY A 48 -16.20 -1.35 27.03
C GLY A 48 -15.69 0.06 26.68
N PRO A 49 -15.73 1.02 27.62
CA PRO A 49 -15.36 2.42 27.37
C PRO A 49 -13.90 2.64 26.90
N ALA A 50 -12.97 1.77 27.28
CA ALA A 50 -11.54 1.91 26.94
C ALA A 50 -11.27 1.81 25.42
N ILE A 51 -12.15 1.13 24.67
CA ILE A 51 -12.09 1.08 23.21
C ILE A 51 -12.50 2.40 22.58
N GLY A 52 -13.41 3.16 23.22
CA GLY A 52 -13.84 4.47 22.73
C GLY A 52 -12.69 5.47 22.60
N GLU A 53 -11.78 5.50 23.57
CA GLU A 53 -10.62 6.41 23.58
C GLU A 53 -9.59 6.03 22.51
N SER A 54 -9.37 4.73 22.29
CA SER A 54 -8.43 4.22 21.29
C SER A 54 -9.01 4.12 19.88
N LEU A 55 -10.33 4.29 19.72
CA LEU A 55 -11.06 4.09 18.47
C LEU A 55 -10.50 4.91 17.31
N SER A 56 -10.19 6.18 17.56
CA SER A 56 -9.61 7.07 16.55
C SER A 56 -8.29 6.53 16.00
N GLY A 57 -7.52 5.81 16.82
CA GLY A 57 -6.28 5.17 16.38
C GLY A 57 -6.48 3.88 15.64
N LEU A 58 -7.49 3.11 16.05
CA LEU A 58 -7.89 1.89 15.37
C LEU A 58 -8.33 2.19 13.94
N ILE A 59 -9.37 3.02 13.76
CA ILE A 59 -9.33 4.21 12.90
C ILE A 59 -8.27 4.28 11.79
N VAL A 60 -7.35 5.22 12.05
CA VAL A 60 -6.22 5.59 11.21
C VAL A 60 -5.28 4.40 10.95
N GLY A 61 -5.03 3.56 11.95
CA GLY A 61 -4.16 2.40 11.83
C GLY A 61 -4.71 1.37 10.85
N PHE A 62 -6.01 1.07 10.92
CA PHE A 62 -6.70 0.15 10.02
C PHE A 62 -6.80 0.71 8.61
N PHE A 63 -7.06 2.02 8.48
CA PHE A 63 -7.00 2.72 7.21
C PHE A 63 -5.63 2.57 6.55
N LEU A 64 -4.56 2.90 7.28
CA LEU A 64 -3.20 2.78 6.76
C LEU A 64 -2.82 1.34 6.45
N PHE A 65 -3.22 0.38 7.30
CA PHE A 65 -3.00 -1.05 7.08
C PHE A 65 -3.64 -1.50 5.78
N THR A 66 -4.93 -1.20 5.58
CA THR A 66 -5.68 -1.57 4.38
C THR A 66 -5.06 -1.00 3.12
N MET A 67 -4.64 0.26 3.18
CA MET A 67 -3.95 0.95 2.10
C MET A 67 -2.59 0.32 1.79
N SER A 68 -1.84 -0.04 2.82
CA SER A 68 -0.53 -0.67 2.69
C SER A 68 -0.64 -2.06 2.07
N VAL A 69 -1.60 -2.87 2.51
CA VAL A 69 -1.89 -4.19 1.94
C VAL A 69 -2.26 -4.07 0.47
N THR A 70 -3.15 -3.13 0.14
CA THR A 70 -3.59 -2.91 -1.24
C THR A 70 -2.43 -2.47 -2.14
N ALA A 71 -1.58 -1.56 -1.66
CA ALA A 71 -0.44 -1.05 -2.42
C ALA A 71 0.64 -2.12 -2.65
N TYR A 72 1.12 -2.80 -1.61
CA TYR A 72 2.20 -3.78 -1.75
C TYR A 72 1.72 -5.05 -2.47
N ALA A 73 0.58 -5.61 -2.05
CA ALA A 73 0.09 -6.86 -2.61
C ALA A 73 -0.43 -6.64 -4.03
N GLY A 74 -1.15 -5.54 -4.27
CA GLY A 74 -1.65 -5.19 -5.60
C GLY A 74 -0.53 -5.07 -6.62
N LEU A 75 0.59 -4.41 -6.27
CA LEU A 75 1.77 -4.32 -7.13
C LEU A 75 2.40 -5.69 -7.37
N SER A 76 2.66 -6.46 -6.31
CA SER A 76 3.31 -7.76 -6.46
C SER A 76 2.46 -8.72 -7.27
N TRP A 77 1.15 -8.77 -7.04
CA TRP A 77 0.23 -9.59 -7.83
C TRP A 77 0.12 -9.13 -9.28
N ALA A 78 0.20 -7.82 -9.55
CA ALA A 78 0.25 -7.33 -10.92
C ALA A 78 1.48 -7.87 -11.65
N LEU A 79 2.66 -7.80 -11.02
CA LEU A 79 3.91 -8.32 -11.57
C LEU A 79 3.86 -9.84 -11.82
N THR A 80 3.36 -10.61 -10.84
CA THR A 80 3.18 -12.06 -10.96
C THR A 80 2.24 -12.41 -12.11
N ARG A 81 1.12 -11.68 -12.27
CA ARG A 81 0.18 -11.89 -13.38
C ARG A 81 0.80 -11.60 -14.75
N GLU A 82 1.58 -10.53 -14.90
CA GLU A 82 2.28 -10.27 -16.17
C GLU A 82 3.23 -11.42 -16.52
N ALA A 83 3.88 -12.02 -15.51
CA ALA A 83 4.74 -13.16 -15.73
C ALA A 83 3.95 -14.40 -16.16
N GLN A 84 2.85 -14.69 -15.46
CA GLN A 84 1.95 -15.81 -15.78
C GLN A 84 1.33 -15.69 -17.17
N TRP A 85 1.00 -14.47 -17.61
CA TRP A 85 0.46 -14.22 -18.95
C TRP A 85 1.53 -14.19 -20.05
N GLY A 86 2.81 -14.32 -19.71
CA GLY A 86 3.92 -14.20 -20.67
C GLY A 86 4.12 -12.78 -21.22
N THR A 87 3.44 -11.78 -20.66
CA THR A 87 3.50 -10.38 -21.10
C THR A 87 4.63 -9.60 -20.43
N LEU A 88 5.25 -10.16 -19.39
CA LEU A 88 6.39 -9.56 -18.71
C LEU A 88 7.57 -9.31 -19.66
N GLU A 89 7.86 -10.23 -20.57
CA GLU A 89 8.91 -10.05 -21.59
C GLU A 89 8.56 -8.95 -22.60
N GLN A 90 7.29 -8.87 -23.00
CA GLN A 90 6.80 -7.83 -23.89
C GLN A 90 6.91 -6.43 -23.24
N LEU A 91 6.71 -6.34 -21.92
CA LEU A 91 6.90 -5.09 -21.17
C LEU A 91 8.36 -4.62 -21.20
N TYR A 92 9.32 -5.54 -21.14
CA TYR A 92 10.74 -5.23 -21.31
C TYR A 92 11.11 -4.80 -22.74
N MET A 93 10.45 -5.39 -23.75
CA MET A 93 10.64 -5.02 -25.16
C MET A 93 9.85 -3.76 -25.57
N SER A 94 9.01 -3.22 -24.68
CA SER A 94 8.19 -2.06 -24.99
C SER A 94 9.06 -0.81 -25.28
N PRO A 95 8.65 0.05 -26.24
CA PRO A 95 9.41 1.27 -26.58
C PRO A 95 9.42 2.31 -25.45
N TYR A 96 8.61 2.11 -24.41
CA TYR A 96 8.55 2.96 -23.22
C TYR A 96 9.59 2.57 -22.16
N GLY A 97 10.14 1.36 -22.23
CA GLY A 97 11.04 0.80 -21.23
C GLY A 97 10.32 0.37 -19.96
N PHE A 98 10.75 -0.76 -19.40
CA PHE A 98 10.10 -1.39 -18.24
C PHE A 98 9.95 -0.46 -17.03
N GLY A 99 10.98 0.33 -16.71
CA GLY A 99 10.94 1.25 -15.56
C GLY A 99 9.86 2.33 -15.66
N ARG A 100 9.66 2.92 -16.84
CA ARG A 100 8.59 3.92 -17.03
C ARG A 100 7.21 3.28 -16.94
N VAL A 101 7.05 2.09 -17.53
CA VAL A 101 5.80 1.34 -17.42
C VAL A 101 5.48 1.02 -15.96
N MET A 102 6.46 0.55 -15.19
CA MET A 102 6.27 0.26 -13.76
C MET A 102 5.96 1.52 -12.94
N ALA A 103 6.63 2.64 -13.19
CA ALA A 103 6.34 3.89 -12.50
C ALA A 103 4.90 4.35 -12.75
N VAL A 104 4.41 4.25 -13.99
CA VAL A 104 3.01 4.57 -14.33
C VAL A 104 2.05 3.58 -13.68
N THR A 105 2.35 2.28 -13.71
CA THR A 105 1.55 1.25 -13.03
C THR A 105 1.42 1.51 -11.53
N VAL A 106 2.53 1.86 -10.87
CA VAL A 106 2.53 2.24 -9.45
C VAL A 106 1.65 3.47 -9.23
N GLY A 107 1.78 4.52 -10.05
CA GLY A 107 0.96 5.72 -9.95
C GLY A 107 -0.54 5.43 -10.11
N VAL A 108 -0.93 4.63 -11.10
CA VAL A 108 -2.32 4.21 -11.31
C VAL A 108 -2.83 3.38 -10.11
N ASN A 109 -2.03 2.43 -9.62
CA ASN A 109 -2.40 1.62 -8.46
C ASN A 109 -2.53 2.46 -7.18
N LEU A 110 -1.70 3.49 -7.00
CA LEU A 110 -1.82 4.44 -5.90
C LEU A 110 -3.14 5.22 -5.97
N LEU A 111 -3.53 5.70 -7.14
CA LEU A 111 -4.82 6.38 -7.32
C LEU A 111 -6.01 5.46 -7.00
N VAL A 112 -5.96 4.21 -7.47
CA VAL A 112 -6.97 3.21 -7.13
C VAL A 112 -6.98 2.94 -5.62
N SER A 113 -5.80 2.80 -5.02
CA SER A 113 -5.68 2.59 -3.57
C SER A 113 -6.29 3.77 -2.81
N LEU A 114 -6.00 5.02 -3.19
CA LEU A 114 -6.59 6.22 -2.58
C LEU A 114 -8.13 6.23 -2.66
N ALA A 115 -8.70 5.83 -3.80
CA ALA A 115 -10.15 5.71 -3.94
C ALA A 115 -10.73 4.62 -3.02
N TYR A 116 -10.09 3.46 -2.97
CA TYR A 116 -10.48 2.34 -2.08
C TYR A 116 -10.38 2.72 -0.60
N GLY A 117 -9.23 3.27 -0.20
CA GLY A 117 -8.99 3.71 1.17
C GLY A 117 -9.93 4.82 1.59
N GLY A 118 -10.20 5.79 0.71
CA GLY A 118 -11.16 6.86 0.97
C GLY A 118 -12.57 6.30 1.19
N PHE A 119 -13.01 5.35 0.36
CA PHE A 119 -14.30 4.69 0.52
C PHE A 119 -14.38 3.89 1.84
N ILE A 120 -13.34 3.12 2.18
CA ILE A 120 -13.31 2.35 3.43
C ILE A 120 -13.25 3.30 4.64
N LEU A 121 -12.43 4.35 4.60
CA LEU A 121 -12.35 5.34 5.66
C LEU A 121 -13.70 6.03 5.90
N ALA A 122 -14.36 6.49 4.84
CA ALA A 122 -15.70 7.06 4.93
C ALA A 122 -16.69 6.07 5.58
N SER A 123 -16.66 4.81 5.16
CA SER A 123 -17.51 3.75 5.74
C SER A 123 -17.22 3.55 7.23
N MET A 124 -15.96 3.56 7.65
CA MET A 124 -15.57 3.43 9.06
C MET A 124 -16.05 4.63 9.89
N LEU A 125 -15.89 5.85 9.40
CA LEU A 125 -16.33 7.06 10.09
C LEU A 125 -17.86 7.10 10.25
N LEU A 126 -18.60 6.71 9.20
CA LEU A 126 -20.06 6.62 9.24
C LEU A 126 -20.54 5.60 10.28
N THR A 127 -19.95 4.40 10.31
CA THR A 127 -20.36 3.33 11.21
C THR A 127 -19.97 3.59 12.67
N THR A 128 -18.83 4.23 12.89
CA THR A 128 -18.33 4.52 14.25
C THR A 128 -18.88 5.83 14.83
N GLY A 129 -19.44 6.70 13.99
CA GLY A 129 -19.88 8.05 14.39
C GLY A 129 -18.73 8.95 14.83
N ARG A 130 -17.47 8.59 14.56
CA ARG A 130 -16.29 9.35 14.99
C ARG A 130 -15.98 10.46 13.99
N THR A 131 -15.61 11.63 14.51
CA THR A 131 -15.05 12.72 13.72
C THR A 131 -13.53 12.65 13.78
N LEU A 132 -12.89 12.63 12.60
CA LEU A 132 -11.45 12.81 12.42
C LEU A 132 -11.23 14.04 11.54
N THR A 133 -10.08 14.70 11.72
CA THR A 133 -9.69 15.78 10.82
C THR A 133 -9.27 15.18 9.49
N VAL A 134 -10.08 15.37 8.47
CA VAL A 134 -9.81 14.87 7.12
C VAL A 134 -9.49 16.05 6.21
N ASP A 135 -8.25 16.55 6.29
CA ASP A 135 -7.71 17.54 5.36
C ASP A 135 -7.01 16.83 4.19
N PRO A 136 -7.58 16.83 2.97
CA PRO A 136 -6.99 16.16 1.81
C PRO A 136 -5.60 16.69 1.46
N LEU A 137 -5.32 17.98 1.73
CA LEU A 137 -4.04 18.61 1.42
C LEU A 137 -2.91 18.04 2.29
N THR A 138 -3.23 17.63 3.51
CA THR A 138 -2.29 17.00 4.43
C THR A 138 -2.26 15.49 4.30
N ILE A 139 -3.43 14.85 4.25
CA ILE A 139 -3.54 13.39 4.29
C ILE A 139 -3.02 12.74 3.00
N VAL A 140 -3.37 13.28 1.83
CA VAL A 140 -3.00 12.63 0.57
C VAL A 140 -1.48 12.55 0.39
N PRO A 141 -0.69 13.63 0.58
CA PRO A 141 0.77 13.55 0.51
C PRO A 141 1.37 12.58 1.55
N LEU A 142 0.89 12.62 2.79
CA LEU A 142 1.36 11.71 3.84
C LEU A 142 1.09 10.25 3.48
N VAL A 143 -0.12 9.92 3.04
CA VAL A 143 -0.47 8.57 2.59
C VAL A 143 0.39 8.14 1.42
N VAL A 144 0.53 8.96 0.37
CA VAL A 144 1.32 8.61 -0.82
C VAL A 144 2.77 8.33 -0.47
N LEU A 145 3.40 9.18 0.34
CA LEU A 145 4.78 8.96 0.79
C LEU A 145 4.88 7.71 1.67
N THR A 146 3.96 7.53 2.61
CA THR A 146 3.95 6.35 3.48
C THR A 146 3.85 5.06 2.67
N LEU A 147 2.94 5.02 1.68
CA LEU A 147 2.75 3.89 0.79
C LEU A 147 3.95 3.64 -0.13
N GLY A 148 4.81 4.63 -0.40
CA GLY A 148 6.08 4.43 -1.10
C GLY A 148 6.92 3.34 -0.45
N SER A 149 6.99 3.33 0.89
CA SER A 149 7.73 2.28 1.61
C SER A 149 7.12 0.88 1.43
N ALA A 150 5.79 0.76 1.46
CA ALA A 150 5.07 -0.49 1.18
C ALA A 150 5.20 -0.92 -0.29
N ILE A 151 5.21 0.01 -1.24
CA ILE A 151 5.47 -0.26 -2.66
C ILE A 151 6.87 -0.85 -2.85
N GLY A 152 7.87 -0.33 -2.14
CA GLY A 152 9.21 -0.91 -2.11
C GLY A 152 9.20 -2.37 -1.69
N VAL A 153 8.48 -2.70 -0.62
CA VAL A 153 8.26 -4.09 -0.20
C VAL A 153 7.53 -4.89 -1.29
N GLY A 154 6.50 -4.32 -1.91
CA GLY A 154 5.76 -4.93 -3.02
C GLY A 154 6.66 -5.28 -4.22
N PHE A 155 7.66 -4.46 -4.54
CA PHE A 155 8.66 -4.80 -5.57
C PHE A 155 9.56 -5.97 -5.15
N VAL A 156 10.03 -5.99 -3.90
CA VAL A 156 10.83 -7.11 -3.39
C VAL A 156 10.06 -8.42 -3.54
N PHE A 157 8.81 -8.43 -3.08
CA PHE A 157 7.94 -9.59 -3.16
C PHE A 157 7.57 -9.95 -4.60
N GLY A 158 7.38 -8.96 -5.47
CA GLY A 158 7.19 -9.20 -6.90
C GLY A 158 8.39 -9.92 -7.51
N GLY A 159 9.60 -9.54 -7.12
CA GLY A 159 10.83 -10.18 -7.59
C GLY A 159 10.98 -11.61 -7.07
N LEU A 160 10.73 -11.81 -5.76
CA LEU A 160 10.71 -13.13 -5.14
C LEU A 160 9.66 -14.05 -5.79
N ALA A 161 8.49 -13.52 -6.16
CA ALA A 161 7.43 -14.30 -6.80
C ALA A 161 7.88 -14.88 -8.14
N LEU A 162 8.63 -14.10 -8.92
CA LEU A 162 9.16 -14.55 -10.21
C LEU A 162 10.12 -15.73 -10.07
N VAL A 163 10.88 -15.79 -8.97
CA VAL A 163 11.89 -16.83 -8.72
C VAL A 163 11.28 -18.05 -8.02
N TYR A 164 10.47 -17.84 -6.98
CA TYR A 164 10.03 -18.91 -6.07
C TYR A 164 8.59 -19.39 -6.29
N LYS A 165 7.78 -18.66 -7.08
CA LYS A 165 6.39 -18.97 -7.49
C LYS A 165 5.33 -19.05 -6.39
N ARG A 166 5.64 -19.57 -5.20
CA ARG A 166 4.72 -19.75 -4.07
C ARG A 166 5.21 -19.00 -2.85
N ILE A 167 4.73 -17.77 -2.68
CA ILE A 167 5.14 -16.87 -1.59
C ILE A 167 3.94 -16.30 -0.81
N GLU A 168 2.75 -16.85 -1.02
CA GLU A 168 1.50 -16.42 -0.42
C GLU A 168 1.57 -16.40 1.11
N ASN A 169 2.19 -17.42 1.71
CA ASN A 169 2.33 -17.49 3.17
C ASN A 169 3.26 -16.38 3.69
N ILE A 170 4.28 -16.00 2.93
CA ILE A 170 5.19 -14.92 3.33
C ILE A 170 4.49 -13.57 3.27
N PHE A 171 3.59 -13.36 2.29
CA PHE A 171 2.74 -12.16 2.25
C PHE A 171 1.94 -12.00 3.53
N GLN A 172 1.36 -13.09 4.05
CA GLN A 172 0.59 -13.04 5.30
C GLN A 172 1.47 -12.61 6.48
N LEU A 173 2.70 -13.13 6.59
CA LEU A 173 3.65 -12.73 7.63
C LEU A 173 4.02 -11.23 7.55
N VAL A 174 4.22 -10.72 6.32
CA VAL A 174 4.50 -9.29 6.12
C VAL A 174 3.32 -8.42 6.54
N GLN A 175 2.08 -8.84 6.29
CA GLN A 175 0.90 -8.10 6.73
C GLN A 175 0.86 -7.96 8.25
N PHE A 176 1.19 -9.02 9.00
CA PHE A 176 1.34 -8.92 10.45
C PHE A 176 2.48 -7.98 10.85
N GLY A 177 3.61 -8.04 10.14
CA GLY A 177 4.70 -7.08 10.33
C GLY A 177 4.27 -5.62 10.11
N PHE A 178 3.44 -5.36 9.10
CA PHE A 178 2.90 -4.02 8.84
C PHE A 178 1.99 -3.53 9.97
N ILE A 179 1.17 -4.39 10.56
CA ILE A 179 0.36 -4.03 11.72
C ILE A 179 1.25 -3.54 12.87
N LEU A 180 2.33 -4.27 13.18
CA LEU A 180 3.28 -3.89 14.22
C LEU A 180 4.00 -2.57 13.91
N LEU A 181 4.41 -2.38 12.66
CA LEU A 181 5.12 -1.18 12.23
C LEU A 181 4.21 0.06 12.21
N ILE A 182 2.94 -0.08 11.81
CA ILE A 182 1.95 1.00 11.85
C ILE A 182 1.65 1.41 13.29
N ALA A 183 1.60 0.45 14.20
CA ALA A 183 1.38 0.68 15.64
C ALA A 183 2.67 1.00 16.41
N ALA A 184 3.81 1.15 15.72
CA ALA A 184 5.11 1.30 16.35
C ALA A 184 5.18 2.57 17.22
N PRO A 185 5.64 2.47 18.48
CA PRO A 185 5.81 3.63 19.36
C PRO A 185 7.09 4.40 19.00
N VAL A 186 7.08 5.10 17.86
CA VAL A 186 8.23 5.83 17.31
C VAL A 186 8.72 7.00 18.18
N ASP A 187 7.89 7.46 19.12
CA ASP A 187 8.24 8.52 20.07
C ASP A 187 9.04 7.97 21.25
N ALA A 188 8.77 6.74 21.68
CA ALA A 188 9.57 6.04 22.68
C ALA A 188 10.87 5.48 22.08
N TYR A 189 10.83 5.05 20.82
CA TYR A 189 11.96 4.42 20.13
C TYR A 189 12.20 5.07 18.75
N PRO A 190 13.00 6.14 18.68
CA PRO A 190 13.20 6.91 17.45
C PRO A 190 13.78 6.12 16.27
N PHE A 191 14.52 5.04 16.53
CA PHE A 191 15.08 4.18 15.47
C PHE A 191 13.98 3.48 14.65
N LEU A 192 12.78 3.30 15.22
CA LEU A 192 11.64 2.68 14.53
C LEU A 192 11.15 3.52 13.34
N ARG A 193 11.44 4.83 13.33
CA ARG A 193 11.04 5.76 12.26
C ARG A 193 11.61 5.39 10.88
N VAL A 194 12.72 4.65 10.85
CA VAL A 194 13.37 4.24 9.61
C VAL A 194 12.67 3.03 8.97
N PHE A 195 11.85 2.29 9.72
CA PHE A 195 11.16 1.13 9.16
C PHE A 195 9.98 1.53 8.27
N PRO A 196 9.57 0.64 7.33
CA PRO A 196 8.43 0.90 6.46
C PRO A 196 7.19 1.23 7.29
N LEU A 197 6.38 2.16 6.80
CA LEU A 197 5.09 2.58 7.38
C LEU A 197 5.15 3.25 8.77
N ALA A 198 6.21 3.08 9.56
CA ALA A 198 6.25 3.53 10.95
C ALA A 198 6.17 5.05 11.11
N GLN A 199 7.05 5.79 10.42
CA GLN A 199 7.02 7.26 10.44
C GLN A 199 5.71 7.81 9.87
N GLY A 200 5.26 7.23 8.76
CA GLY A 200 4.01 7.64 8.11
C GLY A 200 2.77 7.39 8.95
N GLY A 201 2.75 6.26 9.67
CA GLY A 201 1.70 5.93 10.65
C GLY A 201 1.62 6.96 11.76
N ASN A 202 2.75 7.33 12.36
CA ASN A 202 2.77 8.36 13.41
C ASN A 202 2.31 9.74 12.90
N LEU A 203 2.78 10.16 11.72
CA LEU A 203 2.38 11.44 11.11
C LEU A 203 0.87 11.46 10.77
N LEU A 204 0.34 10.36 10.22
CA LEU A 204 -1.09 10.24 9.93
C LEU A 204 -1.94 10.22 11.21
N GLN A 205 -1.46 9.59 12.28
CA GLN A 205 -2.14 9.61 13.57
C GLN A 205 -2.27 11.05 14.08
N ARG A 206 -1.19 11.83 14.09
CA ARG A 206 -1.22 13.26 14.49
C ARG A 206 -2.09 14.12 13.58
N ALA A 207 -1.97 13.95 12.26
CA ALA A 207 -2.75 14.73 11.30
C ALA A 207 -4.26 14.48 11.45
N MET A 208 -4.67 13.21 11.57
CA MET A 208 -6.08 12.84 11.58
C MET A 208 -6.75 12.95 12.95
N ARG A 209 -5.99 12.77 14.05
CA ARG A 209 -6.53 12.86 15.42
C ARG A 209 -6.42 14.27 15.99
N ASP A 210 -5.25 14.88 15.82
CA ASP A 210 -4.91 16.15 16.47
C ASP A 210 -5.06 17.34 15.50
N GLY A 211 -5.31 17.07 14.21
CA GLY A 211 -5.53 18.10 13.20
C GLY A 211 -4.26 18.81 12.72
N VAL A 212 -3.08 18.23 12.98
CA VAL A 212 -1.79 18.81 12.59
C VAL A 212 -1.68 18.88 11.06
N HIS A 213 -1.41 20.06 10.53
CA HIS A 213 -1.26 20.28 9.10
C HIS A 213 0.13 19.88 8.59
N LEU A 214 0.25 19.64 7.28
CA LEU A 214 1.50 19.19 6.66
C LEU A 214 2.69 20.11 6.95
N TRP A 215 2.47 21.42 6.98
CA TRP A 215 3.50 22.44 7.21
C TRP A 215 3.87 22.63 8.69
N GLU A 216 3.10 22.04 9.61
CA GLU A 216 3.37 22.13 11.06
C GLU A 216 4.30 21.01 11.54
N PHE A 217 4.45 19.95 10.74
CA PHE A 217 5.40 18.88 11.05
C PHE A 217 6.85 19.36 10.97
N ALA A 218 7.69 18.82 11.86
CA ALA A 218 9.10 19.16 11.85
C ALA A 218 9.74 18.72 10.52
N PRO A 219 10.64 19.54 9.92
CA PRO A 219 11.30 19.20 8.66
C PRO A 219 12.05 17.86 8.71
N THR A 220 12.58 17.49 9.87
CA THR A 220 13.26 16.21 10.10
C THR A 220 12.31 15.02 9.98
N GLU A 221 11.07 15.15 10.45
CA GLU A 221 10.05 14.10 10.37
C GLU A 221 9.57 13.87 8.94
N LEU A 222 9.36 14.96 8.20
CA LEU A 222 9.04 14.91 6.78
C LEU A 222 10.22 14.37 5.96
N PHE A 223 11.45 14.74 6.30
CA PHE A 223 12.65 14.21 5.66
C PHE A 223 12.76 12.69 5.84
N VAL A 224 12.55 12.18 7.07
CA VAL A 224 12.56 10.73 7.32
C VAL A 224 11.45 10.02 6.54
N LEU A 225 10.25 10.62 6.46
CA LEU A 225 9.16 10.06 5.65
C LEU A 225 9.54 9.99 4.16
N VAL A 226 10.11 11.05 3.60
CA VAL A 226 10.54 11.06 2.19
C VAL A 226 11.70 10.10 1.95
N ALA A 227 12.69 10.09 2.85
CA ALA A 227 13.86 9.22 2.75
C ALA A 227 13.48 7.74 2.80
N THR A 228 12.56 7.36 3.70
CA THR A 228 12.04 5.98 3.76
C THR A 228 11.20 5.66 2.52
N ALA A 229 10.29 6.54 2.09
CA ALA A 229 9.48 6.35 0.89
C ALA A 229 10.34 6.09 -0.35
N VAL A 230 11.30 6.97 -0.62
CA VAL A 230 12.19 6.88 -1.79
C VAL A 230 13.17 5.73 -1.63
N GLY A 231 13.81 5.59 -0.46
CA GLY A 231 14.80 4.56 -0.18
C GLY A 231 14.24 3.16 -0.38
N TYR A 232 13.12 2.82 0.25
CA TYR A 232 12.49 1.52 0.09
C TYR A 232 11.98 1.29 -1.34
N THR A 233 11.38 2.30 -1.99
CA THR A 233 10.92 2.15 -3.38
C THR A 233 12.08 1.83 -4.32
N VAL A 234 13.18 2.59 -4.23
CA VAL A 234 14.36 2.41 -5.09
C VAL A 234 15.03 1.06 -4.81
N LEU A 235 15.29 0.74 -3.53
CA LEU A 235 15.91 -0.53 -3.16
C LEU A 235 15.05 -1.73 -3.58
N GLY A 236 13.74 -1.65 -3.36
CA GLY A 236 12.79 -2.67 -3.78
C GLY A 236 12.78 -2.86 -5.29
N TYR A 237 12.75 -1.75 -6.05
CA TYR A 237 12.80 -1.80 -7.51
C TYR A 237 14.10 -2.40 -8.04
N LEU A 238 15.26 -2.04 -7.47
CA LEU A 238 16.54 -2.62 -7.84
C LEU A 238 16.60 -4.12 -7.53
N PHE A 239 16.04 -4.55 -6.39
CA PHE A 239 15.91 -5.96 -6.05
C PHE A 239 15.02 -6.70 -7.06
N PHE A 240 13.88 -6.10 -7.42
CA PHE A 240 12.98 -6.63 -8.44
C PHE A 240 13.70 -6.84 -9.77
N GLN A 241 14.43 -5.84 -10.25
CA GLN A 241 15.19 -5.94 -11.51
C GLN A 241 16.17 -7.12 -11.47
N ARG A 242 16.98 -7.22 -10.41
CA ARG A 242 17.95 -8.33 -10.27
C ARG A 242 17.27 -9.70 -10.24
N SER A 243 16.14 -9.81 -9.56
CA SER A 243 15.37 -11.04 -9.47
C SER A 243 14.73 -11.39 -10.82
N SER A 244 14.23 -10.40 -11.55
CA SER A 244 13.68 -10.56 -12.90
C SER A 244 14.74 -10.97 -13.91
N ASP A 245 15.95 -10.42 -13.84
CA ASP A 245 17.08 -10.84 -14.67
C ASP A 245 17.49 -12.27 -14.37
N LYS A 246 17.53 -12.65 -13.09
CA LYS A 246 17.80 -14.03 -12.67
C LYS A 246 16.73 -14.98 -13.20
N ALA A 247 15.44 -14.67 -13.01
CA ALA A 247 14.34 -15.50 -13.48
C ALA A 247 14.35 -15.71 -15.00
N ARG A 248 14.75 -14.68 -15.76
CA ARG A 248 14.93 -14.76 -17.22
C ARG A 248 16.11 -15.66 -17.61
N ARG A 249 17.27 -15.48 -16.99
CA ARG A 249 18.46 -16.31 -17.25
C ARG A 249 18.22 -17.78 -16.92
N ASP A 250 17.50 -18.05 -15.83
CA ASP A 250 17.21 -19.40 -15.37
C ASP A 250 16.04 -20.05 -16.14
N GLY A 251 15.41 -19.34 -17.09
CA GLY A 251 14.31 -19.86 -17.91
C GLY A 251 13.01 -20.14 -17.15
N VAL A 252 12.90 -19.70 -15.89
CA VAL A 252 11.81 -20.09 -15.00
C VAL A 252 10.51 -19.30 -15.23
N LEU A 253 10.50 -18.29 -16.11
CA LEU A 253 9.30 -17.47 -16.34
C LEU A 253 8.12 -18.25 -16.92
N GLY A 254 8.37 -19.20 -17.82
CA GLY A 254 7.34 -20.01 -18.50
C GLY A 254 6.77 -21.18 -17.68
N HIS A 255 7.34 -21.45 -16.50
CA HIS A 255 6.88 -22.49 -15.59
C HIS A 255 6.05 -21.85 -14.48
N TYR A 256 4.72 -21.86 -14.63
CA TYR A 256 3.75 -21.40 -13.63
C TYR A 256 2.64 -22.42 -13.44
#